data_AF-A0A074Y365-F1
#
_entry.id   AF-A0A074Y365-F1
#
_cell.length_a   1.000
_cell.length_b   1.000
_cell.length_c   1.000
_cell.angle_alpha   90.00
_cell.angle_beta   90.00
_cell.angle_gamma   90.00
#
_symmetry.space_group_name_H-M   'P 1'
#
loop_
_entity.id
_entity.type
_entity.pdbx_description
1 polymer ?
#
loop_
_entity_poly.entity_id
_entity_poly.type
_entity_poly.pdbx_seq_one_letter_code
_entity_poly.pdbx_strand_id
1 'polypeptide(L)'
;MVKSSHLALSAALAVAAIATDVSVPNHLPTRQLLQDAYAYSLEPVWTQDYISSNLTRNLMNVIADITGKPPTFRVGGNTGDQTYYHPELNISAVALPNTTVTNTFNISNAWFEQWGSYFPQGTDFLYTLNLKDNSSAWANAVQEAAAAYSVLGDKLKLFELGNEIDHFINKGWRPSTWDVAMYIQQWRNISDQIVHSSWYEAADQPPKFQAAVFADPPWVPDQQDEIDDFDIINLTRAGLTEHDKVGSYAVHLYPQSTCDTTRWYRLSLDLLSNHSVLWRNVSQYVPQVVAADKAGIPLVFGETNSASCSGRSGISDTFGAALWNVDYVLLAASIGMPKVYFHLGANAEYSSFVPLPYQHKNESLSAGIRSLFYGHYFTAHVLAADTQQRIAQIPSANTSDFSGYAIYSSGHHHRHSEDLNKLVFIDLQVWNGTQGLSNPSTLSTTDSTSHSAGQRPVREVSISTSWKQGTCLAITRLQAPGTNAKSEISVSGVSFESQTGKQVGEIQKEQVVVGKNGQVCFVMQAAEAVLIERK
;
A
#
# COMPACT_ATOMS: atom_id res chain seq x y z
N MET A 1 22.41 5.83 -68.95
CA MET A 1 21.06 5.59 -68.38
C MET A 1 21.05 4.20 -67.76
N VAL A 2 21.21 4.10 -66.44
CA VAL A 2 21.05 2.85 -65.68
C VAL A 2 19.87 3.08 -64.76
N LYS A 3 18.77 2.36 -64.97
CA LYS A 3 17.59 2.38 -64.09
C LYS A 3 17.85 1.41 -62.95
N SER A 4 18.05 1.93 -61.74
CA SER A 4 18.03 1.15 -60.52
C SER A 4 16.60 1.05 -60.01
N SER A 5 16.05 -0.16 -60.02
CA SER A 5 14.75 -0.49 -59.44
C SER A 5 14.91 -0.76 -57.96
N HIS A 6 14.42 0.15 -57.10
CA HIS A 6 14.28 -0.13 -55.68
C HIS A 6 12.96 -0.89 -55.46
N LEU A 7 13.05 -2.19 -55.19
CA LEU A 7 11.96 -2.94 -54.56
C LEU A 7 11.91 -2.52 -53.09
N ALA A 8 10.87 -1.79 -52.71
CA ALA A 8 10.50 -1.60 -51.31
C ALA A 8 9.79 -2.88 -50.83
N LEU A 9 10.48 -3.67 -50.00
CA LEU A 9 9.89 -4.81 -49.31
C LEU A 9 9.22 -4.28 -48.03
N SER A 10 7.91 -3.97 -48.11
CA SER A 10 7.11 -3.67 -46.92
C SER A 10 6.87 -4.97 -46.15
N ALA A 11 7.77 -5.32 -45.24
CA ALA A 11 7.53 -6.35 -44.25
C ALA A 11 6.58 -5.79 -43.20
N ALA A 12 5.28 -6.09 -43.33
CA ALA A 12 4.35 -5.94 -42.22
C ALA A 12 4.77 -6.95 -41.13
N LEU A 13 5.44 -6.47 -40.07
CA LEU A 13 5.60 -7.25 -38.85
C LEU A 13 4.21 -7.46 -38.26
N ALA A 14 3.66 -8.66 -38.46
CA ALA A 14 2.49 -9.11 -37.74
C ALA A 14 2.84 -9.16 -36.26
N VAL A 15 2.17 -8.34 -35.45
CA VAL A 15 2.24 -8.39 -34.00
C VAL A 15 1.62 -9.72 -33.59
N ALA A 16 2.42 -10.65 -33.08
CA ALA A 16 1.89 -11.90 -32.56
C ALA A 16 1.18 -11.57 -31.23
N ALA A 17 -0.16 -11.72 -31.20
CA ALA A 17 -0.88 -11.75 -29.93
C ALA A 17 -0.38 -12.95 -29.11
N ILE A 18 -0.09 -12.72 -27.83
CA ILE A 18 0.33 -13.80 -26.93
C ILE A 18 -0.94 -14.42 -26.36
N ALA A 19 -1.30 -15.61 -26.85
CA ALA A 19 -2.36 -16.41 -26.27
C ALA A 19 -1.93 -16.92 -24.88
N THR A 20 -2.72 -16.64 -23.87
CA THR A 20 -2.48 -17.05 -22.47
C THR A 20 -3.68 -17.82 -21.95
N ASP A 21 -3.51 -19.12 -21.73
CA ASP A 21 -4.52 -19.97 -21.14
C ASP A 21 -4.37 -19.98 -19.61
N VAL A 22 -5.46 -19.67 -18.91
CA VAL A 22 -5.54 -19.64 -17.45
C VAL A 22 -6.55 -20.68 -16.99
N SER A 23 -6.20 -21.46 -15.97
CA SER A 23 -7.13 -22.37 -15.30
C SER A 23 -7.28 -21.95 -13.85
N VAL A 24 -8.52 -21.69 -13.42
CA VAL A 24 -8.83 -21.41 -12.02
C VAL A 24 -9.18 -22.75 -11.33
N PRO A 25 -8.32 -23.30 -10.46
CA PRO A 25 -8.59 -24.57 -9.80
C PRO A 25 -9.79 -24.46 -8.84
N ASN A 26 -10.52 -25.56 -8.69
CA ASN A 26 -11.70 -25.60 -7.81
C ASN A 26 -11.34 -25.51 -6.31
N HIS A 27 -10.09 -25.81 -5.93
CA HIS A 27 -9.66 -25.92 -4.54
C HIS A 27 -8.31 -25.23 -4.30
N LEU A 28 -8.29 -23.90 -4.43
CA LEU A 28 -7.13 -23.12 -4.02
C LEU A 28 -7.12 -22.90 -2.50
N PRO A 29 -5.95 -22.94 -1.84
CA PRO A 29 -5.84 -22.44 -0.47
C PRO A 29 -6.07 -20.92 -0.50
N THR A 30 -7.05 -20.46 0.26
CA THR A 30 -7.43 -19.06 0.30
C THR A 30 -7.04 -18.41 1.62
N ARG A 31 -6.77 -17.10 1.60
CA ARG A 31 -6.55 -16.24 2.78
C ARG A 31 -7.66 -15.19 2.86
N GLN A 32 -7.88 -14.61 4.04
CA GLN A 32 -8.86 -13.54 4.20
C GLN A 32 -8.47 -12.32 3.35
N LEU A 33 -9.45 -11.72 2.66
CA LEU A 33 -9.31 -10.44 1.98
C LEU A 33 -10.17 -9.42 2.72
N LEU A 34 -9.54 -8.39 3.29
CA LEU A 34 -10.23 -7.33 4.02
C LEU A 34 -10.76 -6.25 3.06
N GLN A 35 -11.89 -5.64 3.39
CA GLN A 35 -12.44 -4.49 2.64
C GLN A 35 -11.49 -3.28 2.66
N ASP A 36 -10.65 -3.18 3.69
CA ASP A 36 -9.59 -2.18 3.87
C ASP A 36 -8.19 -2.81 3.79
N ALA A 37 -7.98 -3.76 2.87
CA ALA A 37 -6.70 -4.45 2.67
C ALA A 37 -5.53 -3.53 2.29
N TYR A 38 -5.82 -2.31 1.83
CA TYR A 38 -4.83 -1.24 1.80
C TYR A 38 -5.26 -0.07 2.70
N ALA A 39 -4.26 0.64 3.19
CA ALA A 39 -4.36 1.76 4.11
C ALA A 39 -3.27 2.79 3.79
N TYR A 40 -3.28 3.91 4.49
CA TYR A 40 -2.25 4.95 4.37
C TYR A 40 -1.44 5.08 5.65
N SER A 41 -0.16 5.37 5.52
CA SER A 41 0.73 5.76 6.61
C SER A 41 1.20 7.21 6.40
N LEU A 42 1.33 7.98 7.47
CA LEU A 42 1.75 9.39 7.41
C LEU A 42 2.60 9.75 8.62
N GLU A 43 3.67 10.51 8.39
CA GLU A 43 4.45 11.14 9.47
C GLU A 43 3.58 12.13 10.28
N PRO A 44 3.61 12.11 11.64
CA PRO A 44 3.00 13.13 12.47
C PRO A 44 3.25 14.55 11.98
N VAL A 45 4.48 14.85 11.55
CA VAL A 45 4.85 16.20 11.10
C VAL A 45 4.12 16.66 9.82
N TRP A 46 3.59 15.73 9.02
CA TRP A 46 2.89 16.01 7.76
C TRP A 46 1.37 15.92 7.86
N THR A 47 0.80 15.64 9.02
CA THR A 47 -0.67 15.59 9.17
C THR A 47 -1.33 16.89 8.75
N GLN A 48 -0.75 18.04 9.11
CA GLN A 48 -1.28 19.34 8.73
C GLN A 48 -1.29 19.53 7.21
N ASP A 49 -0.23 19.15 6.50
CA ASP A 49 -0.18 19.22 5.03
C ASP A 49 -1.30 18.41 4.39
N TYR A 50 -1.63 17.24 4.96
CA TYR A 50 -2.63 16.34 4.39
C TYR A 50 -4.08 16.69 4.72
N ILE A 51 -4.33 17.56 5.71
CA ILE A 51 -5.68 18.01 6.09
C ILE A 51 -5.98 19.47 5.68
N SER A 52 -5.00 20.18 5.12
CA SER A 52 -5.12 21.62 4.80
C SER A 52 -5.94 21.93 3.55
N SER A 53 -6.37 20.93 2.78
CA SER A 53 -7.30 21.07 1.66
C SER A 53 -8.35 19.96 1.70
N ASN A 54 -9.39 20.02 0.86
CA ASN A 54 -10.41 18.97 0.82
C ASN A 54 -9.97 17.72 0.02
N LEU A 55 -8.78 17.73 -0.61
CA LEU A 55 -8.35 16.67 -1.53
C LEU A 55 -8.36 15.31 -0.84
N THR A 56 -7.63 15.16 0.28
CA THR A 56 -7.52 13.89 1.01
C THR A 56 -8.89 13.36 1.39
N ARG A 57 -9.73 14.17 2.05
CA ARG A 57 -11.08 13.78 2.47
C ARG A 57 -11.94 13.33 1.28
N ASN A 58 -11.89 14.05 0.16
CA ASN A 58 -12.69 13.73 -1.02
C ASN A 58 -12.24 12.41 -1.64
N LEU A 59 -10.94 12.17 -1.75
CA LEU A 59 -10.40 10.89 -2.23
C LEU A 59 -10.79 9.74 -1.30
N MET A 60 -10.77 9.94 0.02
CA MET A 60 -11.19 8.91 0.97
C MET A 60 -12.69 8.62 0.89
N ASN A 61 -13.54 9.62 0.65
CA ASN A 61 -14.96 9.42 0.38
C ASN A 61 -15.19 8.58 -0.88
N VAL A 62 -14.45 8.85 -1.96
CA VAL A 62 -14.54 8.06 -3.19
C VAL A 62 -14.24 6.57 -2.92
N ILE A 63 -13.23 6.28 -2.11
CA ILE A 63 -12.92 4.89 -1.74
C ILE A 63 -14.02 4.29 -0.84
N ALA A 64 -14.52 5.07 0.12
CA ALA A 64 -15.57 4.64 1.02
C ALA A 64 -16.88 4.32 0.28
N ASP A 65 -17.24 5.10 -0.75
CA ASP A 65 -18.42 4.88 -1.59
C ASP A 65 -18.36 3.55 -2.35
N ILE A 66 -17.15 3.01 -2.59
CA ILE A 66 -16.95 1.73 -3.30
C ILE A 66 -16.87 0.56 -2.32
N THR A 67 -16.10 0.71 -1.25
CA THR A 67 -15.77 -0.39 -0.33
C THR A 67 -16.72 -0.49 0.87
N GLY A 68 -17.53 0.55 1.10
CA GLY A 68 -18.35 0.71 2.30
C GLY A 68 -17.58 1.25 3.51
N LYS A 69 -16.26 1.47 3.40
CA LYS A 69 -15.41 1.93 4.51
C LYS A 69 -14.22 2.79 4.00
N PRO A 70 -13.93 3.95 4.61
CA PRO A 70 -12.70 4.68 4.29
C PRO A 70 -11.45 3.85 4.62
N PRO A 71 -10.33 4.02 3.88
CA PRO A 71 -9.05 3.45 4.26
C PRO A 71 -8.64 3.88 5.67
N THR A 72 -7.98 2.96 6.39
CA THR A 72 -7.36 3.27 7.68
C THR A 72 -6.17 4.20 7.50
N PHE A 73 -5.93 5.07 8.48
CA PHE A 73 -4.72 5.90 8.54
C PHE A 73 -3.85 5.51 9.73
N ARG A 74 -2.59 5.16 9.46
CA ARG A 74 -1.52 5.06 10.44
C ARG A 74 -0.80 6.40 10.52
N VAL A 75 -0.75 7.00 11.70
CA VAL A 75 0.03 8.22 11.95
C VAL A 75 1.24 7.82 12.78
N GLY A 76 2.41 7.75 12.12
CA GLY A 76 3.61 7.09 12.64
C GLY A 76 4.86 7.44 11.83
N GLY A 77 5.78 6.50 11.62
CA GLY A 77 7.03 6.80 10.92
C GLY A 77 8.10 7.34 11.86
N ASN A 78 9.19 7.86 11.29
CA ASN A 78 10.36 8.26 12.07
C ASN A 78 10.07 9.41 13.04
N THR A 79 9.14 10.31 12.68
CA THR A 79 8.73 11.41 13.56
C THR A 79 7.81 10.97 14.69
N GLY A 80 7.24 9.76 14.64
CA GLY A 80 6.52 9.14 15.77
C GLY A 80 7.40 9.02 17.02
N ASP A 81 8.62 8.51 16.88
CA ASP A 81 9.64 8.45 17.94
C ASP A 81 10.29 9.80 18.27
N GLN A 82 9.78 10.88 17.70
CA GLN A 82 10.21 12.25 17.96
C GLN A 82 9.04 13.14 18.38
N THR A 83 7.85 12.57 18.52
CA THR A 83 6.66 13.31 18.94
C THR A 83 6.61 13.36 20.46
N TYR A 84 6.25 14.53 21.00
CA TYR A 84 6.15 14.79 22.42
C TYR A 84 4.87 15.56 22.72
N TYR A 85 4.08 15.04 23.66
CA TYR A 85 2.85 15.68 24.08
C TYR A 85 3.13 16.77 25.13
N HIS A 86 2.63 17.97 24.87
CA HIS A 86 2.76 19.15 25.70
C HIS A 86 1.40 19.84 25.84
N PRO A 87 0.59 19.47 26.86
CA PRO A 87 -0.75 20.05 27.05
C PRO A 87 -0.74 21.58 27.25
N GLU A 88 0.39 22.14 27.67
CA GLU A 88 0.60 23.56 27.91
C GLU A 88 0.88 24.38 26.64
N LEU A 89 1.05 23.75 25.47
CA LEU A 89 1.30 24.47 24.23
C LEU A 89 0.09 25.31 23.81
N ASN A 90 0.34 26.59 23.52
CA ASN A 90 -0.66 27.51 22.96
C ASN A 90 -0.85 27.39 21.43
N ILE A 91 -0.22 26.40 20.80
CA ILE A 91 -0.31 26.08 19.38
C ILE A 91 -0.64 24.60 19.22
N SER A 92 -1.15 24.20 18.05
CA SER A 92 -1.45 22.77 17.83
C SER A 92 -0.19 21.93 17.82
N ALA A 93 0.81 22.31 17.02
CA ALA A 93 2.08 21.61 16.95
C ALA A 93 3.25 22.51 16.50
N VAL A 94 4.49 22.07 16.79
CA VAL A 94 5.73 22.67 16.27
C VAL A 94 6.81 21.62 16.02
N ALA A 95 7.40 21.66 14.84
CA ALA A 95 8.54 20.82 14.45
C ALA A 95 9.86 21.58 14.62
N LEU A 96 10.84 20.95 15.26
CA LEU A 96 12.16 21.52 15.53
C LEU A 96 13.26 20.69 14.87
N PRO A 97 14.22 21.32 14.16
CA PRO A 97 14.29 22.75 13.83
C PRO A 97 13.29 23.18 12.75
N ASN A 98 12.76 22.25 11.96
CA ASN A 98 11.72 22.46 10.95
C ASN A 98 11.10 21.11 10.53
N THR A 99 10.12 21.14 9.63
CA THR A 99 9.36 19.97 9.16
C THR A 99 10.12 19.04 8.19
N THR A 100 11.28 19.43 7.67
CA THR A 100 12.06 18.64 6.71
C THR A 100 13.12 17.78 7.39
N VAL A 101 13.72 18.28 8.47
CA VAL A 101 14.79 17.60 9.24
C VAL A 101 14.41 17.53 10.72
N THR A 102 13.15 17.20 10.99
CA THR A 102 12.60 17.17 12.35
C THR A 102 13.37 16.22 13.24
N ASN A 103 13.67 16.68 14.45
CA ASN A 103 14.24 15.88 15.53
C ASN A 103 13.31 15.82 16.75
N THR A 104 12.39 16.79 16.84
CA THR A 104 11.43 16.95 17.92
C THR A 104 10.16 17.56 17.34
N PHE A 105 9.03 16.94 17.59
CA PHE A 105 7.71 17.40 17.18
C PHE A 105 6.81 17.52 18.40
N ASN A 106 6.59 18.74 18.87
CA ASN A 106 5.79 18.97 20.07
C ASN A 106 4.33 19.20 19.66
N ILE A 107 3.40 18.51 20.31
CA ILE A 107 1.96 18.55 20.00
C ILE A 107 1.11 18.85 21.24
N SER A 108 -0.08 19.42 21.04
CA SER A 108 -1.15 19.54 22.04
C SER A 108 -2.41 18.81 21.62
N ASN A 109 -3.47 18.83 22.43
CA ASN A 109 -4.78 18.26 22.06
C ASN A 109 -5.32 18.85 20.75
N ALA A 110 -5.07 20.14 20.51
CA ALA A 110 -5.52 20.82 19.30
C ALA A 110 -4.97 20.17 18.02
N TRP A 111 -3.82 19.49 18.09
CA TRP A 111 -3.30 18.74 16.95
C TRP A 111 -4.15 17.51 16.63
N PHE A 112 -4.53 16.70 17.63
CA PHE A 112 -5.45 15.58 17.42
C PHE A 112 -6.84 16.05 16.93
N GLU A 113 -7.33 17.17 17.45
CA GLU A 113 -8.65 17.73 17.09
C GLU A 113 -8.72 18.11 15.61
N GLN A 114 -7.61 18.63 15.06
CA GLN A 114 -7.50 19.07 13.66
C GLN A 114 -7.77 17.93 12.68
N TRP A 115 -7.17 16.75 12.87
CA TRP A 115 -7.33 15.64 11.95
C TRP A 115 -8.40 14.62 12.37
N GLY A 116 -8.66 14.48 13.68
CA GLY A 116 -9.69 13.57 14.20
C GLY A 116 -11.10 13.88 13.70
N SER A 117 -11.37 15.13 13.32
CA SER A 117 -12.65 15.59 12.75
C SER A 117 -12.64 15.76 11.22
N TYR A 118 -11.46 15.72 10.58
CA TYR A 118 -11.30 15.99 9.16
C TYR A 118 -11.69 14.82 8.26
N PHE A 119 -11.29 13.60 8.62
CA PHE A 119 -11.50 12.41 7.79
C PHE A 119 -12.97 11.95 7.77
N PRO A 120 -13.41 11.24 6.71
CA PRO A 120 -14.77 10.71 6.63
C PRO A 120 -15.18 9.88 7.85
N GLN A 121 -16.49 9.80 8.10
CA GLN A 121 -17.01 8.91 9.13
C GLN A 121 -16.65 7.45 8.82
N GLY A 122 -16.24 6.71 9.83
CA GLY A 122 -15.78 5.32 9.68
C GLY A 122 -14.29 5.17 9.36
N THR A 123 -13.53 6.26 9.25
CA THR A 123 -12.06 6.19 9.22
C THR A 123 -11.53 5.71 10.57
N ASP A 124 -10.85 4.57 10.53
CA ASP A 124 -10.07 4.04 11.64
C ASP A 124 -8.66 4.63 11.64
N PHE A 125 -8.10 4.83 12.84
CA PHE A 125 -6.74 5.29 13.07
C PHE A 125 -5.90 4.29 13.85
N LEU A 126 -4.64 4.21 13.45
CA LEU A 126 -3.54 3.70 14.25
C LEU A 126 -2.61 4.87 14.58
N TYR A 127 -2.16 4.99 15.82
CA TYR A 127 -1.29 6.08 16.28
C TYR A 127 0.00 5.58 16.94
N THR A 128 1.16 6.03 16.46
CA THR A 128 2.45 5.65 17.02
C THR A 128 2.82 6.53 18.21
N LEU A 129 3.18 5.90 19.32
CA LEU A 129 3.71 6.54 20.52
C LEU A 129 5.24 6.42 20.54
N ASN A 130 5.88 7.47 21.08
CA ASN A 130 7.32 7.58 21.17
C ASN A 130 7.92 6.52 22.12
N LEU A 131 8.56 5.49 21.56
CA LEU A 131 9.28 4.46 22.31
C LEU A 131 10.74 4.86 22.56
N LYS A 132 11.32 5.70 21.70
CA LYS A 132 12.69 6.19 21.82
C LYS A 132 12.96 6.78 23.21
N ASP A 133 12.14 7.72 23.69
CA ASP A 133 12.40 8.41 24.96
C ASP A 133 11.95 7.61 26.18
N ASN A 134 12.92 6.91 26.78
CA ASN A 134 12.74 6.16 28.01
C ASN A 134 13.31 6.87 29.26
N SER A 135 13.73 8.13 29.15
CA SER A 135 14.39 8.89 30.23
C SER A 135 13.48 9.11 31.45
N SER A 136 12.16 9.10 31.21
CA SER A 136 11.11 9.27 32.22
C SER A 136 10.23 8.02 32.36
N ALA A 137 10.75 6.83 32.01
CA ALA A 137 9.97 5.60 31.92
C ALA A 137 8.70 5.75 31.06
N TRP A 138 8.82 6.50 29.95
CA TRP A 138 7.76 6.79 28.98
C TRP A 138 6.55 7.57 29.50
N ALA A 139 6.70 8.32 30.60
CA ALA A 139 5.60 9.10 31.18
C ALA A 139 4.96 10.10 30.20
N ASN A 140 5.72 10.63 29.23
CA ASN A 140 5.17 11.49 28.18
C ASN A 140 4.29 10.71 27.20
N ALA A 141 4.76 9.57 26.69
CA ALA A 141 4.02 8.73 25.77
C ALA A 141 2.73 8.15 26.40
N VAL A 142 2.74 7.86 27.71
CA VAL A 142 1.53 7.42 28.43
C VAL A 142 0.50 8.57 28.52
N GLN A 143 0.94 9.81 28.75
CA GLN A 143 0.06 10.99 28.72
C GLN A 143 -0.45 11.29 27.31
N GLU A 144 0.41 11.14 26.31
CA GLU A 144 0.06 11.27 24.89
C GLU A 144 -1.01 10.26 24.48
N ALA A 145 -0.92 9.00 24.92
CA ALA A 145 -1.93 7.98 24.67
C ALA A 145 -3.31 8.40 25.22
N ALA A 146 -3.35 8.94 26.44
CA ALA A 146 -4.57 9.46 27.05
C ALA A 146 -5.15 10.63 26.24
N ALA A 147 -4.31 11.56 25.80
CA ALA A 147 -4.70 12.69 24.98
C ALA A 147 -5.28 12.25 23.63
N ALA A 148 -4.59 11.34 22.92
CA ALA A 148 -5.03 10.78 21.65
C ALA A 148 -6.41 10.10 21.79
N TYR A 149 -6.57 9.23 22.79
CA TYR A 149 -7.85 8.55 23.02
C TYR A 149 -8.97 9.52 23.42
N SER A 150 -8.69 10.55 24.22
CA SER A 150 -9.69 11.54 24.63
C SER A 150 -10.30 12.31 23.47
N VAL A 151 -9.56 12.48 22.36
CA VAL A 151 -10.00 13.22 21.17
C VAL A 151 -10.54 12.29 20.09
N LEU A 152 -9.85 11.17 19.82
CA LEU A 152 -10.19 10.27 18.72
C LEU A 152 -11.27 9.25 19.11
N GLY A 153 -11.38 8.91 20.39
CA GLY A 153 -12.31 7.91 20.92
C GLY A 153 -12.27 6.61 20.12
N ASP A 154 -13.46 6.13 19.75
CA ASP A 154 -13.63 4.88 19.02
C ASP A 154 -12.96 4.85 17.64
N LYS A 155 -12.55 5.98 17.08
CA LYS A 155 -11.80 6.00 15.80
C LYS A 155 -10.38 5.45 15.99
N LEU A 156 -9.81 5.54 17.19
CA LEU A 156 -8.48 5.00 17.48
C LEU A 156 -8.59 3.51 17.76
N LYS A 157 -8.07 2.68 16.86
CA LYS A 157 -8.14 1.22 16.95
C LYS A 157 -6.88 0.60 17.53
N LEU A 158 -5.73 1.19 17.20
CA LEU A 158 -4.43 0.66 17.58
C LEU A 158 -3.50 1.79 18.03
N PHE A 159 -2.77 1.56 19.11
CA PHE A 159 -1.50 2.23 19.34
C PHE A 159 -0.38 1.42 18.72
N GLU A 160 0.62 2.08 18.16
CA GLU A 160 1.89 1.47 17.78
C GLU A 160 2.96 1.99 18.72
N LEU A 161 3.92 1.14 19.14
CA LEU A 161 4.95 1.53 20.11
C LEU A 161 6.31 1.55 19.43
N GLY A 162 6.76 2.74 19.05
CA GLY A 162 7.97 2.96 18.28
C GLY A 162 7.82 2.65 16.79
N ASN A 163 8.84 3.04 16.02
CA ASN A 163 8.91 2.87 14.58
C ASN A 163 10.32 2.43 14.15
N GLU A 164 10.42 1.34 13.37
CA GLU A 164 11.69 0.79 12.89
C GLU A 164 12.62 0.58 14.09
N ILE A 165 12.11 -0.21 15.05
CA ILE A 165 12.72 -0.36 16.37
C ILE A 165 14.00 -1.19 16.31
N ASP A 166 14.14 -2.00 15.27
CA ASP A 166 15.38 -2.63 14.87
C ASP A 166 16.47 -1.55 14.72
N HIS A 167 16.19 -0.46 13.98
CA HIS A 167 17.16 0.62 13.70
C HIS A 167 17.64 1.43 14.90
N PHE A 168 17.18 1.14 16.12
CA PHE A 168 17.50 1.92 17.32
C PHE A 168 18.98 1.84 17.71
N ILE A 169 19.70 0.77 17.32
CA ILE A 169 21.15 0.68 17.52
C ILE A 169 21.84 1.72 16.62
N ASN A 170 21.56 1.68 15.31
CA ASN A 170 22.15 2.58 14.31
C ASN A 170 21.80 4.05 14.56
N LYS A 171 20.59 4.32 15.06
CA LYS A 171 20.14 5.66 15.47
C LYS A 171 20.76 6.14 16.79
N GLY A 172 21.47 5.27 17.52
CA GLY A 172 22.08 5.56 18.81
C GLY A 172 21.06 5.75 19.95
N TRP A 173 19.84 5.22 19.79
CA TRP A 173 18.76 5.33 20.77
C TRP A 173 18.75 4.17 21.77
N ARG A 174 19.41 3.07 21.42
CA ARG A 174 19.61 1.90 22.29
C ARG A 174 21.05 1.40 22.19
N PRO A 175 21.57 0.68 23.20
CA PRO A 175 22.90 0.10 23.16
C PRO A 175 22.99 -1.04 22.13
N SER A 176 24.21 -1.46 21.78
CA SER A 176 24.46 -2.58 20.86
C SER A 176 23.97 -3.95 21.34
N THR A 177 23.40 -4.04 22.54
CA THR A 177 22.77 -5.25 23.07
C THR A 177 21.25 -5.26 22.86
N TRP A 178 20.71 -4.27 22.17
CA TRP A 178 19.28 -4.17 21.88
C TRP A 178 18.83 -5.37 21.04
N ASP A 179 17.88 -6.12 21.58
CA ASP A 179 17.37 -7.36 21.03
C ASP A 179 15.86 -7.47 21.29
N VAL A 180 15.24 -8.53 20.76
CA VAL A 180 13.82 -8.85 20.95
C VAL A 180 13.45 -8.93 22.43
N ALA A 181 14.30 -9.50 23.29
CA ALA A 181 13.98 -9.66 24.71
C ALA A 181 13.91 -8.30 25.43
N MET A 182 14.87 -7.41 25.16
CA MET A 182 14.89 -6.04 25.66
C MET A 182 13.71 -5.23 25.12
N TYR A 183 13.39 -5.38 23.83
CA TYR A 183 12.22 -4.75 23.23
C TYR A 183 10.93 -5.17 23.93
N ILE A 184 10.70 -6.47 24.12
CA ILE A 184 9.51 -6.99 24.79
C ILE A 184 9.39 -6.43 26.22
N GLN A 185 10.50 -6.32 26.96
CA GLN A 185 10.49 -5.74 28.30
C GLN A 185 10.03 -4.26 28.28
N GLN A 186 10.56 -3.46 27.35
CA GLN A 186 10.20 -2.05 27.25
C GLN A 186 8.76 -1.86 26.73
N TRP A 187 8.38 -2.64 25.72
CA TRP A 187 7.04 -2.65 25.15
C TRP A 187 5.99 -3.03 26.19
N ARG A 188 6.25 -4.05 27.01
CA ARG A 188 5.34 -4.42 28.12
C ARG A 188 5.27 -3.32 29.16
N ASN A 189 6.39 -2.68 29.52
CA ASN A 189 6.38 -1.59 30.49
C ASN A 189 5.43 -0.44 30.08
N ILE A 190 5.60 0.10 28.88
CA ILE A 190 4.73 1.20 28.42
C ILE A 190 3.29 0.74 28.18
N SER A 191 3.06 -0.42 27.55
CA SER A 191 1.70 -0.91 27.31
C SER A 191 0.97 -1.24 28.63
N ASP A 192 1.66 -1.78 29.63
CA ASP A 192 1.10 -2.04 30.96
C ASP A 192 0.70 -0.74 31.66
N GLN A 193 1.51 0.32 31.57
CA GLN A 193 1.14 1.63 32.12
C GLN A 193 -0.15 2.19 31.46
N ILE A 194 -0.32 1.97 30.17
CA ILE A 194 -1.51 2.41 29.43
C ILE A 194 -2.74 1.58 29.82
N VAL A 195 -2.66 0.24 29.79
CA VAL A 195 -3.84 -0.61 30.05
C VAL A 195 -4.35 -0.54 31.49
N HIS A 196 -3.48 -0.21 32.47
CA HIS A 196 -3.85 0.01 33.87
C HIS A 196 -4.20 1.48 34.19
N SER A 197 -4.26 2.34 33.18
CA SER A 197 -4.73 3.71 33.37
C SER A 197 -6.25 3.75 33.52
N SER A 198 -6.77 4.68 34.30
CA SER A 198 -8.21 4.76 34.59
C SER A 198 -9.07 5.02 33.34
N TRP A 199 -8.54 5.70 32.32
CA TRP A 199 -9.27 5.94 31.07
C TRP A 199 -9.36 4.66 30.22
N TYR A 200 -8.33 3.81 30.23
CA TYR A 200 -8.31 2.58 29.46
C TYR A 200 -9.25 1.54 30.08
N GLU A 201 -9.22 1.38 31.40
CA GLU A 201 -10.14 0.50 32.12
C GLU A 201 -11.60 0.94 32.02
N ALA A 202 -11.85 2.24 31.86
CA ALA A 202 -13.20 2.80 31.69
C ALA A 202 -13.72 2.76 30.24
N ALA A 203 -12.87 2.47 29.26
CA ALA A 203 -13.25 2.39 27.86
C ALA A 203 -14.04 1.11 27.56
N ASP A 204 -15.13 1.23 26.78
CA ASP A 204 -15.92 0.06 26.37
C ASP A 204 -15.16 -0.82 25.36
N GLN A 205 -14.51 -0.18 24.39
CA GLN A 205 -13.71 -0.82 23.34
C GLN A 205 -12.34 -0.13 23.25
N PRO A 206 -11.45 -0.33 24.24
CA PRO A 206 -10.16 0.34 24.23
C PRO A 206 -9.31 -0.10 23.02
N PRO A 207 -8.43 0.78 22.51
CA PRO A 207 -7.51 0.42 21.44
C PRO A 207 -6.56 -0.70 21.88
N LYS A 208 -6.24 -1.59 20.93
CA LYS A 208 -5.18 -2.59 21.09
C LYS A 208 -3.83 -2.01 20.68
N PHE A 209 -2.80 -2.83 20.61
CA PHE A 209 -1.46 -2.42 20.20
C PHE A 209 -1.01 -3.13 18.91
N GLN A 210 -0.31 -2.40 18.04
CA GLN A 210 0.56 -2.92 17.01
C GLN A 210 1.98 -3.04 17.58
N ALA A 211 2.61 -4.19 17.38
CA ALA A 211 3.98 -4.47 17.85
C ALA A 211 4.91 -4.84 16.68
N ALA A 212 6.18 -5.13 17.00
CA ALA A 212 7.29 -5.35 16.09
C ALA A 212 7.75 -4.06 15.39
N VAL A 213 7.02 -3.61 14.36
CA VAL A 213 7.34 -2.41 13.57
C VAL A 213 8.80 -2.43 13.07
N PHE A 214 9.22 -3.57 12.53
CA PHE A 214 10.59 -3.79 12.04
C PHE A 214 10.75 -3.28 10.60
N ALA A 215 11.87 -2.67 10.26
CA ALA A 215 12.19 -2.17 8.93
C ALA A 215 12.90 -3.19 8.05
N ASP A 216 13.74 -4.04 8.65
CA ASP A 216 14.69 -4.87 7.93
C ASP A 216 14.03 -6.15 7.40
N PRO A 217 14.03 -6.38 6.08
CA PRO A 217 13.51 -7.62 5.53
C PRO A 217 14.43 -8.79 5.90
N PRO A 218 13.88 -9.94 6.33
CA PRO A 218 14.67 -11.05 6.86
C PRO A 218 15.75 -11.61 5.93
N TRP A 219 15.56 -11.55 4.60
CA TRP A 219 16.39 -12.26 3.62
C TRP A 219 17.00 -11.34 2.55
N VAL A 220 17.11 -10.03 2.80
CA VAL A 220 17.71 -9.09 1.87
C VAL A 220 19.06 -8.62 2.43
N PRO A 221 20.19 -9.22 2.01
CA PRO A 221 21.50 -8.97 2.64
C PRO A 221 22.01 -7.52 2.57
N ASP A 222 21.46 -6.69 1.68
CA ASP A 222 21.79 -5.26 1.56
C ASP A 222 20.73 -4.32 2.19
N GLN A 223 19.74 -4.89 2.87
CA GLN A 223 18.77 -4.19 3.71
C GLN A 223 18.74 -4.71 5.15
N GLN A 224 19.39 -5.85 5.45
CA GLN A 224 19.60 -6.34 6.81
C GLN A 224 20.97 -5.85 7.28
N ASP A 225 21.02 -4.66 7.88
CA ASP A 225 22.30 -4.03 8.27
C ASP A 225 22.65 -4.22 9.75
N GLU A 226 21.78 -4.90 10.51
CA GLU A 226 21.90 -4.98 11.97
C GLU A 226 22.39 -6.32 12.53
N ILE A 227 22.98 -6.23 13.73
CA ILE A 227 23.56 -7.30 14.54
C ILE A 227 22.56 -7.71 15.63
N ASP A 228 21.28 -7.78 15.31
CA ASP A 228 20.22 -8.12 16.25
C ASP A 228 19.44 -9.38 15.83
N ASP A 229 18.40 -9.70 16.59
CA ASP A 229 17.54 -10.86 16.37
C ASP A 229 16.10 -10.48 16.02
N PHE A 230 15.84 -9.24 15.54
CA PHE A 230 14.48 -8.77 15.25
C PHE A 230 13.85 -9.47 14.05
N ASP A 231 13.00 -10.44 14.34
CA ASP A 231 12.00 -10.92 13.42
C ASP A 231 10.77 -11.47 14.17
N ILE A 232 9.68 -11.75 13.46
CA ILE A 232 8.43 -12.21 14.08
C ILE A 232 8.60 -13.62 14.67
N ILE A 233 9.47 -14.45 14.11
CA ILE A 233 9.77 -15.79 14.64
C ILE A 233 10.41 -15.70 16.03
N ASN A 234 11.42 -14.85 16.21
CA ASN A 234 12.12 -14.62 17.47
C ASN A 234 11.21 -13.86 18.44
N LEU A 235 10.47 -12.86 17.98
CA LEU A 235 9.48 -12.12 18.79
C LEU A 235 8.44 -13.04 19.43
N THR A 236 7.81 -13.89 18.62
CA THR A 236 6.79 -14.83 19.09
C THR A 236 7.41 -15.94 19.95
N ARG A 237 8.62 -16.41 19.63
CA ARG A 237 9.37 -17.39 20.46
C ARG A 237 9.75 -16.82 21.82
N ALA A 238 10.10 -15.54 21.89
CA ALA A 238 10.40 -14.82 23.12
C ALA A 238 9.13 -14.47 23.93
N GLY A 239 7.95 -14.71 23.36
CA GLY A 239 6.69 -14.82 24.10
C GLY A 239 5.79 -13.59 24.03
N LEU A 240 6.03 -12.63 23.12
CA LEU A 240 5.06 -11.55 22.87
C LEU A 240 3.90 -12.08 22.02
N THR A 241 2.95 -12.75 22.65
CA THR A 241 1.83 -13.49 22.02
C THR A 241 0.46 -13.16 22.65
N GLU A 242 0.39 -12.05 23.38
CA GLU A 242 -0.80 -11.59 24.11
C GLU A 242 -1.88 -11.03 23.16
N HIS A 243 -2.61 -11.91 22.46
CA HIS A 243 -3.65 -11.54 21.48
C HIS A 243 -4.80 -10.67 22.02
N ASP A 244 -5.00 -10.64 23.34
CA ASP A 244 -5.94 -9.71 23.98
C ASP A 244 -5.43 -8.26 23.96
N LYS A 245 -4.11 -8.06 23.99
CA LYS A 245 -3.45 -6.75 23.98
C LYS A 245 -2.93 -6.36 22.59
N VAL A 246 -2.40 -7.32 21.83
CA VAL A 246 -1.80 -7.09 20.50
C VAL A 246 -2.84 -7.35 19.42
N GLY A 247 -3.16 -6.33 18.62
CA GLY A 247 -4.07 -6.42 17.48
C GLY A 247 -3.38 -6.80 16.17
N SER A 248 -2.08 -6.49 16.03
CA SER A 248 -1.27 -6.83 14.86
C SER A 248 0.22 -6.83 15.18
N TYR A 249 0.99 -7.60 14.43
CA TYR A 249 2.41 -7.35 14.23
C TYR A 249 2.60 -6.57 12.93
N ALA A 250 3.60 -5.70 12.89
CA ALA A 250 3.95 -4.96 11.69
C ALA A 250 5.41 -5.16 11.29
N VAL A 251 5.63 -5.20 9.99
CA VAL A 251 6.93 -5.05 9.33
C VAL A 251 6.80 -3.99 8.25
N HIS A 252 7.91 -3.37 7.88
CA HIS A 252 7.99 -2.48 6.74
C HIS A 252 8.69 -3.18 5.59
N LEU A 253 8.37 -2.77 4.37
CA LEU A 253 9.05 -3.26 3.18
C LEU A 253 9.07 -2.18 2.11
N TYR A 254 10.26 -1.83 1.64
CA TYR A 254 10.42 -1.04 0.42
C TYR A 254 11.29 -1.86 -0.55
N PRO A 255 10.78 -2.23 -1.74
CA PRO A 255 11.48 -3.13 -2.65
C PRO A 255 12.72 -2.47 -3.29
N GLN A 256 12.86 -1.15 -3.16
CA GLN A 256 13.97 -0.35 -3.65
C GLN A 256 14.32 0.73 -2.62
N SER A 257 15.45 1.40 -2.78
CA SER A 257 15.90 2.42 -1.82
C SER A 257 16.72 3.52 -2.50
N THR A 258 16.43 4.77 -2.17
CA THR A 258 17.26 5.93 -2.54
C THR A 258 18.16 6.41 -1.40
N CYS A 259 18.23 5.66 -0.28
CA CYS A 259 18.91 6.08 0.94
C CYS A 259 20.44 6.15 0.80
N ASP A 260 21.02 5.38 -0.12
CA ASP A 260 22.44 5.44 -0.45
C ASP A 260 22.69 5.30 -1.95
N THR A 261 23.87 5.74 -2.37
CA THR A 261 24.31 5.77 -3.76
C THR A 261 24.28 4.39 -4.44
N THR A 262 24.62 3.32 -3.74
CA THR A 262 24.71 1.98 -4.34
C THR A 262 23.33 1.45 -4.69
N ARG A 263 22.37 1.54 -3.76
CA ARG A 263 20.97 1.17 -4.03
C ARG A 263 20.33 2.15 -5.01
N TRP A 264 20.69 3.44 -4.94
CA TRP A 264 20.23 4.48 -5.87
C TRP A 264 20.50 4.13 -7.34
N TYR A 265 21.69 3.60 -7.68
CA TYR A 265 22.03 3.22 -9.06
C TYR A 265 21.30 1.98 -9.58
N ARG A 266 20.64 1.20 -8.71
CA ARG A 266 19.93 -0.02 -9.08
C ARG A 266 18.44 0.18 -9.28
N LEU A 267 17.88 1.35 -8.94
CA LEU A 267 16.45 1.58 -9.11
C LEU A 267 16.06 1.46 -10.58
N SER A 268 14.94 0.79 -10.82
CA SER A 268 14.34 0.73 -12.14
C SER A 268 12.83 0.54 -12.04
N LEU A 269 12.12 1.15 -12.98
CA LEU A 269 10.70 0.87 -13.19
C LEU A 269 10.46 -0.59 -13.61
N ASP A 270 11.43 -1.22 -14.28
CA ASP A 270 11.35 -2.62 -14.69
C ASP A 270 11.32 -3.57 -13.47
N LEU A 271 11.92 -3.18 -12.35
CA LEU A 271 11.88 -3.98 -11.11
C LEU A 271 10.47 -3.97 -10.48
N LEU A 272 9.74 -2.86 -10.60
CA LEU A 272 8.34 -2.78 -10.17
C LEU A 272 7.40 -3.45 -11.17
N SER A 273 7.79 -3.50 -12.45
CA SER A 273 7.04 -4.12 -13.54
C SER A 273 7.36 -5.61 -13.70
N ASN A 274 7.65 -6.31 -12.59
CA ASN A 274 8.03 -7.72 -12.61
C ASN A 274 7.45 -8.49 -11.41
N HIS A 275 6.47 -9.34 -11.66
CA HIS A 275 5.80 -10.14 -10.64
C HIS A 275 6.78 -11.09 -9.94
N SER A 276 7.73 -11.69 -10.65
CA SER A 276 8.73 -12.57 -10.01
C SER A 276 9.64 -11.81 -9.04
N VAL A 277 9.94 -10.53 -9.31
CA VAL A 277 10.67 -9.66 -8.37
C VAL A 277 9.81 -9.39 -7.14
N LEU A 278 8.56 -8.98 -7.34
CA LEU A 278 7.62 -8.75 -6.25
C LEU A 278 7.43 -10.01 -5.39
N TRP A 279 7.22 -11.18 -6.00
CA TRP A 279 7.11 -12.46 -5.31
C TRP A 279 8.32 -12.72 -4.40
N ARG A 280 9.55 -12.51 -4.89
CA ARG A 280 10.75 -12.69 -4.06
C ARG A 280 10.77 -11.73 -2.87
N ASN A 281 10.38 -10.47 -3.07
CA ASN A 281 10.36 -9.46 -2.01
C ASN A 281 9.31 -9.76 -0.93
N VAL A 282 8.14 -10.30 -1.30
CA VAL A 282 7.05 -10.55 -0.34
C VAL A 282 7.13 -11.95 0.27
N SER A 283 7.51 -12.97 -0.50
CA SER A 283 7.51 -14.37 -0.04
C SER A 283 8.49 -14.65 1.09
N GLN A 284 9.50 -13.80 1.32
CA GLN A 284 10.38 -13.90 2.49
C GLN A 284 9.64 -13.79 3.82
N TYR A 285 8.46 -13.17 3.85
CA TYR A 285 7.63 -13.06 5.05
C TYR A 285 6.75 -14.28 5.29
N VAL A 286 6.69 -15.27 4.39
CA VAL A 286 5.84 -16.47 4.60
C VAL A 286 6.17 -17.19 5.92
N PRO A 287 7.44 -17.43 6.29
CA PRO A 287 7.76 -17.98 7.61
C PRO A 287 7.35 -17.08 8.78
N GLN A 288 7.44 -15.76 8.61
CA GLN A 288 7.02 -14.76 9.61
C GLN A 288 5.49 -14.80 9.81
N VAL A 289 4.72 -14.91 8.72
CA VAL A 289 3.26 -15.10 8.74
C VAL A 289 2.90 -16.39 9.46
N VAL A 290 3.63 -17.49 9.25
CA VAL A 290 3.38 -18.75 9.97
C VAL A 290 3.60 -18.60 11.48
N ALA A 291 4.60 -17.82 11.90
CA ALA A 291 4.81 -17.54 13.32
C ALA A 291 3.69 -16.66 13.91
N ALA A 292 3.27 -15.64 13.17
CA ALA A 292 2.15 -14.76 13.52
C ALA A 292 0.81 -15.52 13.64
N ASP A 293 0.50 -16.38 12.65
CA ASP A 293 -0.68 -17.25 12.62
C ASP A 293 -0.72 -18.16 13.85
N LYS A 294 0.42 -18.71 14.29
CA LYS A 294 0.51 -19.55 15.50
C LYS A 294 0.26 -18.76 16.78
N ALA A 295 0.62 -17.48 16.81
CA ALA A 295 0.32 -16.57 17.92
C ALA A 295 -1.13 -16.06 17.89
N GLY A 296 -1.88 -16.30 16.80
CA GLY A 296 -3.24 -15.80 16.62
C GLY A 296 -3.32 -14.29 16.37
N ILE A 297 -2.21 -13.66 15.97
CA ILE A 297 -2.10 -12.22 15.73
C ILE A 297 -1.69 -12.01 14.26
N PRO A 298 -2.41 -11.19 13.47
CA PRO A 298 -2.08 -10.98 12.06
C PRO A 298 -0.78 -10.19 11.88
N LEU A 299 -0.01 -10.54 10.85
CA LEU A 299 1.15 -9.78 10.40
C LEU A 299 0.78 -8.88 9.22
N VAL A 300 1.09 -7.58 9.30
CA VAL A 300 0.76 -6.59 8.27
C VAL A 300 2.02 -5.87 7.76
N PHE A 301 1.92 -5.29 6.56
CA PHE A 301 2.91 -4.30 6.12
C PHE A 301 2.53 -2.93 6.69
N GLY A 302 3.04 -2.61 7.88
CA GLY A 302 2.69 -1.40 8.64
C GLY A 302 3.19 -0.09 8.03
N GLU A 303 4.18 -0.17 7.14
CA GLU A 303 4.62 0.91 6.29
C GLU A 303 5.29 0.35 5.03
N THR A 304 4.99 0.92 3.87
CA THR A 304 5.63 0.50 2.63
C THR A 304 5.46 1.57 1.55
N ASN A 305 6.32 1.51 0.52
CA ASN A 305 6.07 2.11 -0.78
C ASN A 305 7.06 1.53 -1.81
N SER A 306 7.07 2.07 -3.02
CA SER A 306 7.90 1.65 -4.16
C SER A 306 9.41 1.76 -3.93
N ALA A 307 9.88 2.77 -3.19
CA ALA A 307 11.28 2.92 -2.80
C ALA A 307 11.40 3.73 -1.49
N SER A 308 12.26 3.31 -0.56
CA SER A 308 12.48 4.03 0.71
C SER A 308 13.20 5.36 0.49
N CYS A 309 13.30 6.18 1.54
CA CYS A 309 13.85 7.54 1.48
C CYS A 309 13.12 8.44 0.46
N SER A 310 11.80 8.51 0.59
CA SER A 310 10.90 9.39 -0.17
C SER A 310 10.70 9.04 -1.65
N GLY A 311 11.21 7.90 -2.12
CA GLY A 311 10.94 7.41 -3.47
C GLY A 311 11.75 8.08 -4.58
N ARG A 312 11.36 7.81 -5.83
CA ARG A 312 12.04 8.31 -7.04
C ARG A 312 11.04 8.64 -8.16
N SER A 313 10.90 9.92 -8.50
CA SER A 313 10.11 10.43 -9.62
C SER A 313 10.65 9.89 -10.94
N GLY A 314 9.75 9.51 -11.84
CA GLY A 314 10.03 8.69 -13.02
C GLY A 314 10.01 7.18 -12.75
N ILE A 315 9.84 6.76 -11.48
CA ILE A 315 9.63 5.35 -11.08
C ILE A 315 8.40 5.28 -10.17
N SER A 316 8.51 5.85 -8.96
CA SER A 316 7.51 5.81 -7.89
C SER A 316 6.21 6.54 -8.22
N ASP A 317 6.21 7.48 -9.15
CA ASP A 317 5.03 8.27 -9.54
C ASP A 317 4.51 7.91 -10.93
N THR A 318 4.88 6.72 -11.44
CA THR A 318 4.47 6.24 -12.77
C THR A 318 3.37 5.18 -12.70
N PHE A 319 2.75 4.93 -13.84
CA PHE A 319 1.71 3.91 -13.98
C PHE A 319 2.22 2.49 -13.71
N GLY A 320 3.48 2.18 -14.02
CA GLY A 320 4.07 0.90 -13.64
C GLY A 320 4.10 0.70 -12.12
N ALA A 321 4.32 1.76 -11.34
CA ALA A 321 4.19 1.70 -9.88
C ALA A 321 2.72 1.55 -9.42
N ALA A 322 1.75 2.05 -10.21
CA ALA A 322 0.33 1.81 -9.95
C ALA A 322 -0.10 0.37 -10.26
N LEU A 323 0.50 -0.31 -11.24
CA LEU A 323 0.26 -1.74 -11.46
C LEU A 323 0.92 -2.59 -10.37
N TRP A 324 2.14 -2.21 -9.99
CA TRP A 324 2.88 -2.83 -8.88
C TRP A 324 2.09 -2.79 -7.57
N ASN A 325 1.48 -1.65 -7.21
CA ASN A 325 0.78 -1.58 -5.92
C ASN A 325 -0.50 -2.45 -5.88
N VAL A 326 -1.19 -2.64 -7.01
CA VAL A 326 -2.32 -3.59 -7.12
C VAL A 326 -1.82 -5.01 -6.90
N ASP A 327 -0.77 -5.40 -7.63
CA ASP A 327 -0.17 -6.74 -7.52
C ASP A 327 0.34 -7.00 -6.09
N TYR A 328 0.94 -5.98 -5.47
CA TYR A 328 1.48 -6.07 -4.12
C TYR A 328 0.42 -6.26 -3.04
N VAL A 329 -0.68 -5.51 -3.07
CA VAL A 329 -1.79 -5.68 -2.11
C VAL A 329 -2.40 -7.07 -2.23
N LEU A 330 -2.69 -7.51 -3.45
CA LEU A 330 -3.32 -8.81 -3.69
C LEU A 330 -2.36 -9.97 -3.35
N LEU A 331 -1.07 -9.82 -3.67
CA LEU A 331 -0.07 -10.80 -3.29
C LEU A 331 0.07 -10.91 -1.77
N ALA A 332 0.22 -9.79 -1.07
CA ALA A 332 0.35 -9.75 0.39
C ALA A 332 -0.86 -10.44 1.06
N ALA A 333 -2.08 -10.08 0.65
CA ALA A 333 -3.29 -10.71 1.17
C ALA A 333 -3.31 -12.22 0.90
N SER A 334 -2.93 -12.66 -0.31
CA SER A 334 -2.92 -14.09 -0.68
C SER A 334 -1.95 -14.96 0.11
N ILE A 335 -0.87 -14.39 0.65
CA ILE A 335 0.09 -15.15 1.48
C ILE A 335 -0.27 -15.09 2.98
N GLY A 336 -1.19 -14.21 3.37
CA GLY A 336 -1.68 -14.07 4.75
C GLY A 336 -1.28 -12.78 5.44
N MET A 337 -0.90 -11.75 4.68
CA MET A 337 -0.68 -10.40 5.19
C MET A 337 -1.87 -9.50 4.81
N PRO A 338 -2.88 -9.36 5.68
CA PRO A 338 -4.20 -8.86 5.27
C PRO A 338 -4.27 -7.35 5.05
N LYS A 339 -3.21 -6.59 5.39
CA LYS A 339 -3.22 -5.13 5.31
C LYS A 339 -1.87 -4.55 4.90
N VAL A 340 -1.91 -3.54 4.02
CA VAL A 340 -0.75 -2.85 3.46
C VAL A 340 -0.91 -1.33 3.63
N TYR A 341 0.00 -0.69 4.38
CA TYR A 341 -0.06 0.74 4.68
C TYR A 341 0.92 1.52 3.79
N PHE A 342 0.41 2.18 2.75
CA PHE A 342 1.24 2.98 1.84
C PHE A 342 1.63 4.30 2.49
N HIS A 343 2.93 4.51 2.68
CA HIS A 343 3.44 5.74 3.28
C HIS A 343 3.23 6.93 2.33
N LEU A 344 2.80 8.04 2.91
CA LEU A 344 2.55 9.32 2.28
C LEU A 344 3.49 10.35 2.89
N GLY A 345 4.02 11.24 2.05
CA GLY A 345 4.78 12.39 2.51
C GLY A 345 4.51 13.65 1.73
N ALA A 346 4.56 14.81 2.40
CA ALA A 346 4.26 16.09 1.77
C ALA A 346 5.23 16.42 0.63
N ASN A 347 6.47 15.93 0.72
CA ASN A 347 7.51 16.07 -0.29
C ASN A 347 7.98 14.73 -0.90
N ALA A 348 7.38 13.61 -0.51
CA ALA A 348 7.79 12.30 -1.00
C ALA A 348 7.31 12.08 -2.44
N GLU A 349 8.20 11.59 -3.30
CA GLU A 349 7.95 11.34 -4.72
C GLU A 349 7.02 10.14 -4.92
N TYR A 350 6.95 9.22 -3.95
CA TYR A 350 6.05 8.07 -3.98
C TYR A 350 4.61 8.35 -3.51
N SER A 351 4.31 9.55 -3.01
CA SER A 351 2.98 9.83 -2.44
C SER A 351 1.91 9.62 -3.49
N SER A 352 0.80 8.99 -3.11
CA SER A 352 -0.30 8.73 -4.06
C SER A 352 -1.02 10.01 -4.51
N PHE A 353 -0.94 11.05 -3.68
CA PHE A 353 -1.44 12.39 -3.95
C PHE A 353 -0.73 13.37 -3.01
N VAL A 354 -0.73 14.65 -3.36
CA VAL A 354 -0.18 15.74 -2.54
C VAL A 354 -1.24 16.86 -2.43
N PRO A 355 -1.76 17.18 -1.24
CA PRO A 355 -2.87 18.12 -1.10
C PRO A 355 -2.52 19.60 -1.27
N LEU A 356 -1.23 19.94 -1.25
CA LEU A 356 -0.73 21.30 -1.34
C LEU A 356 0.41 21.42 -2.37
N PRO A 357 0.57 22.58 -3.02
CA PRO A 357 1.78 22.91 -3.77
C PRO A 357 3.01 22.98 -2.86
N TYR A 358 4.18 22.62 -3.38
CA TYR A 358 5.44 22.67 -2.63
C TYR A 358 6.65 22.87 -3.54
N GLN A 359 7.77 23.33 -2.98
CA GLN A 359 9.05 23.41 -3.68
C GLN A 359 9.84 22.12 -3.48
N HIS A 360 10.37 21.55 -4.56
CA HIS A 360 11.16 20.33 -4.51
C HIS A 360 12.21 20.29 -5.61
N LYS A 361 13.47 20.02 -5.26
CA LYS A 361 14.59 19.91 -6.22
C LYS A 361 14.63 21.05 -7.26
N ASN A 362 14.39 22.28 -6.80
CA ASN A 362 14.33 23.52 -7.62
C ASN A 362 13.15 23.60 -8.60
N GLU A 363 12.10 22.81 -8.41
CA GLU A 363 10.83 22.87 -9.14
C GLU A 363 9.68 23.25 -8.22
N SER A 364 8.71 24.00 -8.75
CA SER A 364 7.46 24.33 -8.07
C SER A 364 6.39 23.32 -8.47
N LEU A 365 6.06 22.40 -7.57
CA LEU A 365 5.07 21.35 -7.80
C LEU A 365 3.68 21.80 -7.33
N SER A 366 2.65 21.38 -8.04
CA SER A 366 1.25 21.65 -7.71
C SER A 366 0.65 20.58 -6.81
N ALA A 367 -0.42 20.91 -6.09
CA ALA A 367 -1.30 19.88 -5.51
C ALA A 367 -1.83 18.97 -6.63
N GLY A 368 -1.97 17.68 -6.36
CA GLY A 368 -2.38 16.75 -7.39
C GLY A 368 -2.45 15.30 -6.96
N ILE A 369 -3.07 14.51 -7.83
CA ILE A 369 -3.20 13.06 -7.73
C ILE A 369 -2.13 12.44 -8.61
N ARG A 370 -1.46 11.41 -8.08
CA ARG A 370 -0.38 10.70 -8.75
C ARG A 370 -0.79 9.25 -9.02
N SER A 371 0.03 8.58 -9.82
CA SER A 371 -0.28 7.28 -10.41
C SER A 371 -0.74 6.22 -9.40
N LEU A 372 -0.09 6.12 -8.23
CA LEU A 372 -0.45 5.10 -7.22
C LEU A 372 -1.91 5.19 -6.76
N PHE A 373 -2.51 6.39 -6.71
CA PHE A 373 -3.90 6.52 -6.30
C PHE A 373 -4.85 5.78 -7.25
N TYR A 374 -4.55 5.72 -8.55
CA TYR A 374 -5.36 4.98 -9.51
C TYR A 374 -5.28 3.47 -9.29
N GLY A 375 -4.13 2.96 -8.84
CA GLY A 375 -3.99 1.57 -8.39
C GLY A 375 -4.81 1.28 -7.13
N HIS A 376 -4.83 2.21 -6.17
CA HIS A 376 -5.70 2.11 -4.99
C HIS A 376 -7.18 2.16 -5.36
N TYR A 377 -7.59 3.06 -6.25
CA TYR A 377 -8.97 3.16 -6.74
C TYR A 377 -9.42 1.91 -7.48
N PHE A 378 -8.57 1.32 -8.33
CA PHE A 378 -8.84 0.02 -8.95
C PHE A 378 -8.98 -1.09 -7.89
N THR A 379 -8.05 -1.11 -6.92
CA THR A 379 -8.09 -2.08 -5.82
C THR A 379 -9.35 -1.94 -4.98
N ALA A 380 -9.87 -0.73 -4.77
CA ALA A 380 -11.15 -0.53 -4.08
C ALA A 380 -12.31 -1.29 -4.76
N HIS A 381 -12.39 -1.28 -6.09
CA HIS A 381 -13.37 -2.09 -6.83
C HIS A 381 -13.14 -3.60 -6.64
N VAL A 382 -11.88 -4.03 -6.55
CA VAL A 382 -11.55 -5.43 -6.23
C VAL A 382 -12.09 -5.80 -4.85
N LEU A 383 -11.86 -4.97 -3.84
CA LEU A 383 -12.24 -5.19 -2.43
C LEU A 383 -13.74 -4.97 -2.14
N ALA A 384 -14.47 -4.31 -3.03
CA ALA A 384 -15.90 -4.03 -2.86
C ALA A 384 -16.72 -5.32 -2.70
N ALA A 385 -17.39 -5.48 -1.56
CA ALA A 385 -18.23 -6.64 -1.29
C ALA A 385 -19.17 -6.41 -0.11
N ASP A 386 -20.35 -7.03 -0.15
CA ASP A 386 -21.30 -7.07 0.98
C ASP A 386 -20.98 -8.17 2.01
N THR A 387 -20.08 -9.10 1.65
CA THR A 387 -19.74 -10.27 2.46
C THR A 387 -18.24 -10.44 2.57
N GLN A 388 -17.77 -11.10 3.63
CA GLN A 388 -16.37 -11.46 3.80
C GLN A 388 -15.83 -12.20 2.57
N GLN A 389 -14.70 -11.72 2.07
CA GLN A 389 -14.01 -12.28 0.92
C GLN A 389 -12.76 -13.03 1.33
N ARG A 390 -12.31 -13.90 0.42
CA ARG A 390 -11.04 -14.59 0.49
C ARG A 390 -10.34 -14.57 -0.86
N ILE A 391 -9.02 -14.64 -0.84
CA ILE A 391 -8.17 -14.49 -2.03
C ILE A 391 -7.20 -15.67 -2.15
N ALA A 392 -6.91 -16.05 -3.39
CA ALA A 392 -5.81 -16.94 -3.74
C ALA A 392 -5.12 -16.48 -5.03
N GLN A 393 -3.82 -16.74 -5.14
CA GLN A 393 -3.10 -16.64 -6.42
C GLN A 393 -3.55 -17.76 -7.37
N ILE A 394 -3.61 -17.46 -8.67
CA ILE A 394 -3.93 -18.43 -9.72
C ILE A 394 -2.60 -18.99 -10.26
N PRO A 395 -2.27 -20.28 -10.03
CA PRO A 395 -0.94 -20.81 -10.38
C PRO A 395 -0.57 -20.71 -11.87
N SER A 396 -1.56 -20.77 -12.78
CA SER A 396 -1.33 -20.64 -14.22
C SER A 396 -1.18 -19.18 -14.69
N ALA A 397 -1.37 -18.20 -13.81
CA ALA A 397 -1.19 -16.77 -14.07
C ALA A 397 -0.15 -16.23 -13.07
N ASN A 398 1.08 -16.72 -13.21
CA ASN A 398 2.20 -16.40 -12.32
C ASN A 398 3.51 -16.43 -13.11
N THR A 399 3.65 -15.52 -14.07
CA THR A 399 4.89 -15.28 -14.82
C THR A 399 5.44 -13.90 -14.45
N SER A 400 6.68 -13.60 -14.85
CA SER A 400 7.30 -12.32 -14.51
C SER A 400 6.52 -11.10 -14.99
N ASP A 401 5.80 -11.21 -16.11
CA ASP A 401 5.05 -10.14 -16.76
C ASP A 401 3.53 -10.28 -16.61
N PHE A 402 3.03 -11.30 -15.89
CA PHE A 402 1.60 -11.56 -15.77
C PHE A 402 1.26 -12.26 -14.46
N SER A 403 0.37 -11.65 -13.68
CA SER A 403 -0.16 -12.22 -12.43
C SER A 403 -1.68 -12.31 -12.45
N GLY A 404 -2.23 -13.25 -11.68
CA GLY A 404 -3.66 -13.47 -11.57
C GLY A 404 -4.12 -13.91 -10.18
N TYR A 405 -5.27 -13.41 -9.75
CA TYR A 405 -5.86 -13.66 -8.44
C TYR A 405 -7.33 -14.05 -8.56
N ALA A 406 -7.75 -15.02 -7.76
CA ALA A 406 -9.13 -15.44 -7.62
C ALA A 406 -9.68 -15.00 -6.26
N ILE A 407 -10.86 -14.37 -6.28
CA ILE A 407 -11.54 -13.88 -5.09
C ILE A 407 -12.84 -14.63 -4.93
N TYR A 408 -13.02 -15.17 -3.73
CA TYR A 408 -14.14 -16.00 -3.34
C TYR A 408 -14.97 -15.29 -2.27
N SER A 409 -16.28 -15.49 -2.33
CA SER A 409 -17.23 -15.01 -1.31
C SER A 409 -18.03 -16.19 -0.76
N SER A 410 -18.66 -16.00 0.40
CA SER A 410 -19.59 -17.00 0.95
C SER A 410 -20.65 -17.37 -0.10
N GLY A 411 -20.77 -18.66 -0.39
CA GLY A 411 -21.60 -19.14 -1.47
C GLY A 411 -23.10 -18.89 -1.23
N HIS A 412 -23.83 -18.64 -2.31
CA HIS A 412 -25.27 -18.37 -2.25
C HIS A 412 -26.11 -19.61 -1.92
N HIS A 413 -25.51 -20.80 -2.07
CA HIS A 413 -26.23 -22.07 -2.02
C HIS A 413 -25.94 -22.92 -0.77
N HIS A 414 -24.78 -22.75 -0.11
CA HIS A 414 -24.46 -23.45 1.14
C HIS A 414 -23.60 -22.58 2.06
N ARG A 415 -23.94 -22.52 3.36
CA ARG A 415 -23.21 -21.77 4.41
C ARG A 415 -21.73 -22.19 4.61
N HIS A 416 -21.26 -23.20 3.89
CA HIS A 416 -19.91 -23.76 3.99
C HIS A 416 -19.18 -23.92 2.64
N SER A 417 -19.75 -23.43 1.52
CA SER A 417 -19.08 -23.43 0.21
C SER A 417 -18.70 -22.01 -0.18
N GLU A 418 -17.51 -21.83 -0.74
CA GLU A 418 -17.04 -20.55 -1.29
C GLU A 418 -17.24 -20.54 -2.80
N ASP A 419 -17.90 -19.50 -3.32
CA ASP A 419 -18.14 -19.33 -4.75
C ASP A 419 -17.11 -18.36 -5.34
N LEU A 420 -16.56 -18.70 -6.51
CA LEU A 420 -15.73 -17.76 -7.27
C LEU A 420 -16.57 -16.51 -7.61
N ASN A 421 -16.13 -15.36 -7.12
CA ASN A 421 -16.86 -14.09 -7.23
C ASN A 421 -16.16 -13.13 -8.21
N LYS A 422 -14.83 -12.99 -8.09
CA LYS A 422 -14.03 -12.09 -8.94
C LYS A 422 -12.73 -12.74 -9.39
N LEU A 423 -12.21 -12.25 -10.51
CA LEU A 423 -10.87 -12.53 -11.01
C LEU A 423 -10.15 -11.23 -11.30
N VAL A 424 -8.88 -11.14 -10.94
CA VAL A 424 -8.03 -10.00 -11.25
C VAL A 424 -6.83 -10.49 -12.03
N PHE A 425 -6.48 -9.81 -13.12
CA PHE A 425 -5.29 -10.07 -13.92
C PHE A 425 -4.50 -8.80 -14.12
N ILE A 426 -3.18 -8.89 -14.04
CA ILE A 426 -2.28 -7.74 -14.14
C ILE A 426 -1.22 -8.11 -15.17
N ASP A 427 -1.19 -7.38 -16.27
CA ASP A 427 -0.11 -7.45 -17.24
C ASP A 427 0.93 -6.39 -16.89
N LEU A 428 2.12 -6.87 -16.51
CA LEU A 428 3.27 -6.07 -16.10
C LEU A 428 4.29 -5.92 -17.22
N GLN A 429 3.97 -6.33 -18.46
CA GLN A 429 4.88 -6.14 -19.57
C GLN A 429 5.17 -4.65 -19.77
N VAL A 430 6.45 -4.30 -19.82
CA VAL A 430 6.88 -2.90 -19.94
C VAL A 430 6.55 -2.39 -21.34
N TRP A 431 5.72 -1.34 -21.38
CA TRP A 431 5.40 -0.58 -22.58
C TRP A 431 5.51 0.91 -22.28
N ASN A 432 6.58 1.56 -22.75
CA ASN A 432 6.75 3.00 -22.57
C ASN A 432 6.02 3.75 -23.68
N GLY A 433 4.99 4.52 -23.29
CA GLY A 433 4.19 5.34 -24.19
C GLY A 433 4.82 6.70 -24.50
N THR A 434 4.14 7.48 -25.34
CA THR A 434 4.53 8.85 -25.72
C THR A 434 3.59 9.93 -25.17
N GLN A 435 2.55 9.54 -24.43
CA GLN A 435 1.52 10.41 -23.85
C GLN A 435 1.49 10.25 -22.34
N GLY A 436 0.85 11.19 -21.63
CA GLY A 436 0.75 11.16 -20.17
C GLY A 436 2.09 11.25 -19.42
N LEU A 437 3.17 11.74 -20.03
CA LEU A 437 4.53 11.66 -19.47
C LEU A 437 4.81 12.67 -18.35
N SER A 438 3.95 13.67 -18.21
CA SER A 438 4.08 14.74 -17.23
C SER A 438 2.87 14.80 -16.29
N ASN A 439 3.11 15.26 -15.07
CA ASN A 439 2.06 15.57 -14.10
C ASN A 439 2.52 16.78 -13.27
N PRO A 440 1.72 17.85 -13.15
CA PRO A 440 2.12 19.07 -12.41
C PRO A 440 2.48 18.85 -10.94
N SER A 441 2.08 17.72 -10.36
CA SER A 441 2.44 17.33 -8.99
C SER A 441 3.73 16.51 -8.91
N THR A 442 4.46 16.32 -10.02
CA THR A 442 5.68 15.50 -10.12
C THR A 442 6.81 16.27 -10.79
N LEU A 443 8.05 15.81 -10.64
CA LEU A 443 9.23 16.50 -11.20
C LEU A 443 9.27 16.38 -12.72
N SER A 444 9.25 17.52 -13.41
CA SER A 444 9.34 17.59 -14.88
C SER A 444 10.71 17.15 -15.40
N THR A 445 11.77 17.30 -14.59
CA THR A 445 13.12 16.82 -14.91
C THR A 445 13.24 15.31 -15.05
N THR A 446 12.22 14.57 -14.61
CA THR A 446 12.15 13.10 -14.69
C THR A 446 11.06 12.62 -15.65
N ASP A 447 10.43 13.53 -16.41
CA ASP A 447 9.49 13.16 -17.46
C ASP A 447 10.22 12.31 -18.50
N SER A 448 9.64 11.13 -18.79
CA SER A 448 10.30 10.14 -19.63
C SER A 448 10.48 10.68 -21.05
N THR A 449 11.64 10.45 -21.64
CA THR A 449 11.90 10.71 -23.06
C THR A 449 12.02 9.41 -23.87
N SER A 450 11.95 8.27 -23.18
CA SER A 450 12.05 6.93 -23.77
C SER A 450 10.66 6.38 -24.08
N HIS A 451 10.53 5.73 -25.23
CA HIS A 451 9.30 5.05 -25.66
C HIS A 451 9.64 3.70 -26.29
N SER A 452 8.74 2.74 -26.14
CA SER A 452 8.85 1.42 -26.76
C SER A 452 8.62 1.54 -28.27
N ALA A 453 9.40 0.79 -29.05
CA ALA A 453 9.23 0.75 -30.50
C ALA A 453 8.07 -0.18 -30.89
N GLY A 454 7.38 0.15 -31.98
CA GLY A 454 6.34 -0.70 -32.58
C GLY A 454 4.94 -0.40 -32.07
N GLN A 455 4.10 -1.42 -32.04
CA GLN A 455 2.73 -1.35 -31.54
C GLN A 455 2.68 -1.94 -30.13
N ARG A 456 1.84 -1.36 -29.26
CA ARG A 456 1.63 -1.86 -27.91
C ARG A 456 1.15 -3.32 -27.98
N PRO A 457 1.86 -4.27 -27.36
CA PRO A 457 1.47 -5.67 -27.42
C PRO A 457 0.10 -5.91 -26.80
N VAL A 458 -0.57 -6.95 -27.29
CA VAL A 458 -1.88 -7.41 -26.81
C VAL A 458 -1.77 -8.87 -26.41
N ARG A 459 -2.29 -9.19 -25.23
CA ARG A 459 -2.46 -10.55 -24.70
C ARG A 459 -3.90 -10.98 -24.87
N GLU A 460 -4.09 -12.13 -25.51
CA GLU A 460 -5.40 -12.79 -25.58
C GLU A 460 -5.48 -13.77 -24.41
N VAL A 461 -6.39 -13.55 -23.47
CA VAL A 461 -6.51 -14.36 -22.25
C VAL A 461 -7.75 -15.24 -22.35
N SER A 462 -7.57 -16.54 -22.19
CA SER A 462 -8.66 -17.51 -22.09
C SER A 462 -8.66 -18.18 -20.72
N ILE A 463 -9.74 -18.03 -19.96
CA ILE A 463 -9.84 -18.51 -18.58
C ILE A 463 -10.84 -19.65 -18.51
N SER A 464 -10.44 -20.78 -17.95
CA SER A 464 -11.35 -21.84 -17.51
C SER A 464 -11.81 -21.58 -16.08
N THR A 465 -13.11 -21.37 -15.87
CA THR A 465 -13.70 -21.00 -14.58
C THR A 465 -14.80 -21.96 -14.13
N SER A 466 -15.21 -21.86 -12.86
CA SER A 466 -16.40 -22.54 -12.33
C SER A 466 -17.71 -21.79 -12.61
N TRP A 467 -17.67 -20.66 -13.31
CA TRP A 467 -18.88 -19.90 -13.65
C TRP A 467 -19.74 -20.64 -14.68
N LYS A 468 -21.06 -20.50 -14.55
CA LYS A 468 -22.02 -21.15 -15.46
C LYS A 468 -21.99 -20.46 -16.82
N GLN A 469 -22.05 -21.26 -17.89
CA GLN A 469 -22.25 -20.76 -19.25
C GLN A 469 -23.45 -19.79 -19.31
N GLY A 470 -23.30 -18.69 -20.03
CA GLY A 470 -24.32 -17.64 -20.18
C GLY A 470 -24.34 -16.61 -19.06
N THR A 471 -23.53 -16.77 -18.02
CA THR A 471 -23.35 -15.71 -16.99
C THR A 471 -22.74 -14.47 -17.65
N CYS A 472 -23.37 -13.31 -17.42
CA CYS A 472 -22.80 -12.02 -17.81
C CYS A 472 -21.87 -11.50 -16.72
N LEU A 473 -20.65 -11.16 -17.10
CA LEU A 473 -19.62 -10.64 -16.22
C LEU A 473 -19.32 -9.19 -16.60
N ALA A 474 -19.05 -8.35 -15.60
CA ALA A 474 -18.54 -7.00 -15.79
C ALA A 474 -17.01 -7.02 -15.87
N ILE A 475 -16.45 -6.10 -16.67
CA ILE A 475 -15.02 -5.86 -16.77
C ILE A 475 -14.73 -4.41 -16.32
N THR A 476 -13.79 -4.27 -15.38
CA THR A 476 -13.21 -3.01 -14.95
C THR A 476 -11.71 -3.01 -15.27
N ARG A 477 -11.18 -1.93 -15.84
CA ARG A 477 -9.80 -1.87 -16.34
C ARG A 477 -9.03 -0.73 -15.69
N LEU A 478 -7.78 -0.95 -15.31
CA LEU A 478 -6.83 0.12 -14.96
C LEU A 478 -5.87 0.33 -16.14
N GLN A 479 -5.89 1.53 -16.73
CA GLN A 479 -5.28 1.82 -18.02
C GLN A 479 -4.52 3.15 -18.01
N ALA A 480 -3.46 3.21 -18.82
CA ALA A 480 -2.71 4.42 -19.15
C ALA A 480 -2.04 4.29 -20.53
N PRO A 481 -1.48 5.38 -21.09
CA PRO A 481 -0.73 5.31 -22.35
C PRO A 481 0.52 4.42 -22.33
N GLY A 482 1.09 4.15 -21.14
CA GLY A 482 2.21 3.24 -20.96
C GLY A 482 2.68 3.15 -19.52
N THR A 483 3.61 2.23 -19.25
CA THR A 483 4.26 1.98 -17.95
C THR A 483 4.89 3.25 -17.38
N ASN A 484 5.49 4.09 -18.22
CA ASN A 484 6.13 5.36 -17.86
C ASN A 484 5.18 6.55 -17.65
N ALA A 485 3.87 6.39 -17.84
CA ALA A 485 2.93 7.50 -17.73
C ALA A 485 2.80 8.00 -16.28
N LYS A 486 2.75 9.32 -16.09
CA LYS A 486 2.47 10.02 -14.83
C LYS A 486 1.05 10.63 -14.78
N SER A 487 0.39 10.70 -15.92
CA SER A 487 -0.97 11.21 -16.10
C SER A 487 -1.69 10.44 -17.21
N GLU A 488 -2.93 10.84 -17.53
CA GLU A 488 -3.82 10.12 -18.45
C GLU A 488 -4.13 8.68 -18.01
N ILE A 489 -4.01 8.43 -16.71
CA ILE A 489 -4.37 7.16 -16.08
C ILE A 489 -5.87 7.19 -15.79
N SER A 490 -6.55 6.06 -16.02
CA SER A 490 -7.96 5.93 -15.70
C SER A 490 -8.32 4.53 -15.23
N VAL A 491 -9.42 4.41 -14.50
CA VAL A 491 -10.07 3.14 -14.20
C VAL A 491 -11.41 3.09 -14.95
N SER A 492 -11.47 2.29 -16.01
CA SER A 492 -12.60 2.21 -16.95
C SER A 492 -13.13 3.59 -17.35
N GLY A 493 -12.24 4.50 -17.75
CA GLY A 493 -12.60 5.85 -18.18
C GLY A 493 -12.84 6.86 -17.06
N VAL A 494 -12.76 6.46 -15.78
CA VAL A 494 -12.79 7.38 -14.65
C VAL A 494 -11.41 7.94 -14.36
N SER A 495 -11.33 9.27 -14.25
CA SER A 495 -10.16 9.99 -13.74
C SER A 495 -10.57 10.97 -12.64
N PHE A 496 -9.63 11.80 -12.17
CA PHE A 496 -9.89 12.72 -11.07
C PHE A 496 -9.34 14.12 -11.36
N GLU A 497 -10.12 15.13 -10.98
CA GLU A 497 -9.68 16.51 -10.98
C GLU A 497 -8.61 16.69 -9.88
N SER A 498 -7.47 17.26 -10.25
CA SER A 498 -6.23 17.17 -9.48
C SER A 498 -6.27 17.91 -8.13
N GLN A 499 -7.03 19.01 -8.02
CA GLN A 499 -7.03 19.86 -6.82
C GLN A 499 -8.10 19.44 -5.81
N THR A 500 -9.24 18.96 -6.30
CA THR A 500 -10.42 18.66 -5.51
C THR A 500 -10.61 17.17 -5.27
N GLY A 501 -10.01 16.30 -6.08
CA GLY A 501 -10.26 14.87 -6.02
C GLY A 501 -11.64 14.47 -6.52
N LYS A 502 -12.35 15.38 -7.19
CA LYS A 502 -13.65 15.09 -7.77
C LYS A 502 -13.48 14.10 -8.93
N GLN A 503 -14.29 13.06 -8.92
CA GLN A 503 -14.37 12.11 -10.02
C GLN A 503 -14.75 12.80 -11.35
N VAL A 504 -14.04 12.45 -12.41
CA VAL A 504 -14.29 12.88 -13.79
C VAL A 504 -14.64 11.65 -14.62
N GLY A 505 -15.80 11.68 -15.25
CA GLY A 505 -16.34 10.54 -15.99
C GLY A 505 -17.08 9.53 -15.11
N GLU A 506 -17.56 8.47 -15.75
CA GLU A 506 -18.26 7.34 -15.15
C GLU A 506 -17.61 6.04 -15.60
N ILE A 507 -17.75 4.98 -14.79
CA ILE A 507 -17.24 3.65 -15.13
C ILE A 507 -17.87 3.18 -16.45
N GLN A 508 -17.02 3.02 -17.46
CA GLN A 508 -17.41 2.50 -18.76
C GLN A 508 -17.83 1.03 -18.62
N LYS A 509 -19.02 0.72 -19.14
CA LYS A 509 -19.59 -0.63 -19.07
C LYS A 509 -18.95 -1.52 -20.13
N GLU A 510 -18.07 -2.42 -19.71
CA GLU A 510 -17.59 -3.54 -20.50
C GLU A 510 -18.10 -4.86 -19.92
N GLN A 511 -18.42 -5.82 -20.78
CA GLN A 511 -18.97 -7.11 -20.37
C GLN A 511 -18.41 -8.25 -21.22
N VAL A 512 -18.32 -9.41 -20.59
CA VAL A 512 -18.02 -10.69 -21.25
C VAL A 512 -19.03 -11.74 -20.80
N VAL A 513 -19.40 -12.65 -21.70
CA VAL A 513 -20.32 -13.75 -21.40
C VAL A 513 -19.53 -15.04 -21.26
N VAL A 514 -19.80 -15.80 -20.21
CA VAL A 514 -19.18 -17.10 -20.00
C VAL A 514 -19.61 -18.06 -21.12
N GLY A 515 -18.64 -18.56 -21.86
CA GLY A 515 -18.79 -19.53 -22.93
C GLY A 515 -19.03 -20.95 -22.43
N LYS A 516 -18.92 -21.91 -23.36
CA LYS A 516 -19.04 -23.34 -23.04
C LYS A 516 -17.97 -23.74 -22.02
N ASN A 517 -18.29 -24.71 -21.18
CA ASN A 517 -17.37 -25.25 -20.16
C ASN A 517 -16.79 -24.19 -19.20
N GLY A 518 -17.48 -23.08 -18.97
CA GLY A 518 -17.02 -22.03 -18.05
C GLY A 518 -15.92 -21.13 -18.61
N GLN A 519 -15.71 -21.12 -19.93
CA GLN A 519 -14.65 -20.34 -20.58
C GLN A 519 -14.96 -18.84 -20.60
N VAL A 520 -14.00 -17.99 -20.25
CA VAL A 520 -14.08 -16.53 -20.37
C VAL A 520 -12.91 -16.03 -21.20
N CYS A 521 -13.16 -15.29 -22.27
CA CYS A 521 -12.11 -14.77 -23.17
C CYS A 521 -12.16 -13.25 -23.24
N PHE A 522 -11.01 -12.60 -23.11
CA PHE A 522 -10.86 -11.16 -23.21
C PHE A 522 -9.44 -10.79 -23.67
N VAL A 523 -9.24 -9.52 -24.01
CA VAL A 523 -7.94 -8.99 -24.40
C VAL A 523 -7.40 -8.02 -23.35
N MET A 524 -6.08 -8.02 -23.18
CA MET A 524 -5.34 -7.06 -22.37
C MET A 524 -4.25 -6.40 -23.20
N GLN A 525 -4.07 -5.09 -23.02
CA GLN A 525 -2.88 -4.41 -23.52
C GLN A 525 -1.71 -4.60 -22.54
N ALA A 526 -0.46 -4.61 -23.05
CA ALA A 526 0.72 -4.59 -22.19
C ALA A 526 0.67 -3.42 -21.19
N ALA A 527 1.00 -3.63 -19.92
CA ALA A 527 0.78 -2.64 -18.85
C ALA A 527 -0.72 -2.29 -18.67
N GLU A 528 -1.50 -3.22 -18.14
CA GLU A 528 -2.92 -3.05 -17.85
C GLU A 528 -3.33 -3.98 -16.69
N ALA A 529 -4.28 -3.57 -15.86
CA ALA A 529 -4.95 -4.51 -14.95
C ALA A 529 -6.44 -4.64 -15.29
N VAL A 530 -6.99 -5.84 -15.12
CA VAL A 530 -8.37 -6.16 -15.42
C VAL A 530 -9.00 -6.88 -14.24
N LEU A 531 -10.14 -6.37 -13.78
CA LEU A 531 -11.05 -7.00 -12.84
C LEU A 531 -12.25 -7.55 -13.61
N ILE A 532 -12.58 -8.81 -13.37
CA ILE A 532 -13.75 -9.50 -13.91
C ILE A 532 -14.62 -9.96 -12.74
N GLU A 533 -15.88 -9.57 -12.71
CA GLU A 533 -16.80 -9.94 -11.62
C GLU A 533 -18.22 -10.22 -12.11
N ARG A 534 -18.97 -10.99 -11.30
CA ARG A 534 -20.41 -11.19 -11.55
C ARG A 534 -21.15 -9.88 -11.32
N LYS A 535 -22.16 -9.63 -12.16
CA LYS A 535 -23.11 -8.53 -11.97
C LYS A 535 -24.16 -8.85 -10.91
#